data_AF-A0A1G9FXF0-F1
#
_entry.id   AF-A0A1G9FXF0-F1
#
_cell.length_a   1.000
_cell.length_b   1.000
_cell.length_c   1.000
_cell.angle_alpha   90.00
_cell.angle_beta   90.00
_cell.angle_gamma   90.00
#
_symmetry.space_group_name_H-M   'P 1'
#
loop_
_entity.id
_entity.type
_entity.pdbx_description
1 polymer ?
#
loop_
_entity_poly.entity_id
_entity_poly.type
_entity_poly.pdbx_seq_one_letter_code
_entity_poly.pdbx_strand_id
1 'polypeptide(L)'
;KAILTDNGREFCGSENHPYELYLDLNGIEHRRTKVRSPKTNGFVERFNRTVLDEFFRVKMRETFYETVEALQADLDAWLVHYNTERPHLGYRNQGRRPIETVMSFVSQEG
;
A
#
# COMPACT_ATOMS: atom_id res chain seq x y z
N LYS A 1 11.75 -10.65 8.52
CA LYS A 1 10.62 -9.92 7.88
C LYS A 1 10.49 -8.57 8.56
N ALA A 2 10.19 -7.50 7.84
CA ALA A 2 10.04 -6.17 8.44
C ALA A 2 8.92 -5.41 7.76
N ILE A 3 8.25 -4.52 8.49
CA ILE A 3 7.25 -3.58 7.96
C ILE A 3 7.65 -2.15 8.33
N LEU A 4 7.45 -1.22 7.40
CA LEU A 4 7.69 0.20 7.62
C LEU A 4 6.34 0.93 7.68
N THR A 5 6.07 1.61 8.78
CA THR A 5 4.92 2.50 8.91
C THR A 5 5.38 3.92 9.25
N ASP A 6 4.47 4.88 9.16
CA ASP A 6 4.65 6.16 9.83
C ASP A 6 4.37 6.04 11.34
N ASN A 7 4.31 7.18 12.02
CA ASN A 7 4.02 7.26 13.45
C ASN A 7 2.51 7.46 13.71
N GLY A 8 1.65 7.01 12.78
CA GLY A 8 0.21 6.95 12.97
C GLY A 8 -0.16 6.15 14.22
N ARG A 9 -1.22 6.58 14.89
CA ARG A 9 -1.68 5.97 16.16
C ARG A 9 -2.34 4.62 15.94
N GLU A 10 -2.68 4.30 14.69
CA GLU A 10 -3.13 2.98 14.24
C GLU A 10 -1.98 1.97 14.15
N PHE A 11 -0.72 2.43 14.06
CA PHE A 11 0.46 1.57 13.92
C PHE A 11 1.31 1.52 15.19
N CYS A 12 1.29 2.55 16.03
CA CYS A 12 2.10 2.56 17.24
C CYS A 12 1.46 3.33 18.41
N GLY A 13 1.77 2.92 19.63
CA GLY A 13 1.13 3.49 20.81
C GLY A 13 1.80 3.13 22.13
N SER A 14 0.98 2.71 23.10
CA SER A 14 1.46 2.18 24.39
C SER A 14 2.15 0.83 24.21
N GLU A 15 2.85 0.35 25.23
CA GLU A 15 3.51 -0.97 25.21
C GLU A 15 2.59 -2.13 24.81
N ASN A 16 1.29 -2.06 25.13
CA ASN A 16 0.30 -3.06 24.75
C ASN A 16 -0.44 -2.73 23.43
N HIS A 17 0.18 -2.00 22.51
CA HIS A 17 -0.45 -1.61 21.26
C HIS A 17 -0.74 -2.86 20.39
N PRO A 18 -1.99 -3.13 19.98
CA PRO A 18 -2.36 -4.39 19.31
C PRO A 18 -1.56 -4.68 18.05
N TYR A 19 -1.24 -3.66 17.25
CA TYR A 19 -0.45 -3.81 16.04
C TYR A 19 1.00 -4.19 16.36
N GLU A 20 1.61 -3.56 17.36
CA GLU A 20 3.01 -3.83 17.74
C GLU A 20 3.13 -5.24 18.34
N LEU A 21 2.18 -5.64 19.19
CA LEU A 21 2.09 -7.00 19.72
C LEU A 21 1.91 -8.05 18.62
N TYR A 22 1.05 -7.79 17.64
CA TYR A 22 0.84 -8.70 16.50
C TYR A 22 2.13 -8.91 15.71
N LEU A 23 2.88 -7.83 15.44
CA LEU A 23 4.14 -7.92 14.70
C LEU A 23 5.20 -8.70 15.49
N ASP A 24 5.32 -8.45 16.79
CA ASP A 24 6.27 -9.15 17.67
C ASP A 24 5.97 -10.66 17.74
N LEU A 25 4.71 -11.03 17.95
CA LEU A 25 4.26 -12.43 17.95
C LEU A 25 4.54 -13.17 16.63
N ASN A 26 4.59 -12.45 15.51
CA ASN A 26 4.88 -13.00 14.19
C ASN A 26 6.36 -12.86 13.77
N GLY A 27 7.23 -12.35 14.65
CA GLY A 27 8.64 -12.12 14.34
C GLY A 27 8.86 -11.12 13.19
N ILE A 28 7.97 -10.12 13.07
CA ILE A 28 8.05 -9.06 12.07
C ILE A 28 8.62 -7.81 12.74
N GLU A 29 9.78 -7.36 12.28
CA GLU A 29 10.39 -6.13 12.77
C GLU A 29 9.53 -4.91 12.39
N HIS A 30 9.11 -4.11 13.37
CA HIS A 30 8.40 -2.86 13.13
C HIS A 30 9.37 -1.68 12.97
N ARG A 31 9.52 -1.21 11.74
CA ARG A 31 10.28 0.00 11.42
C ARG A 31 9.34 1.19 11.33
N ARG A 32 9.77 2.34 11.86
CA ARG A 32 9.00 3.59 11.79
C ARG A 32 9.75 4.66 11.03
N THR A 33 9.03 5.51 10.30
CA THR A 33 9.63 6.68 9.66
C THR A 33 10.25 7.60 10.70
N LYS A 34 11.44 8.14 10.40
CA LYS A 34 12.07 9.13 11.28
C LYS A 34 11.19 10.37 11.36
N VAL A 35 11.01 10.89 12.56
CA VAL A 35 10.28 12.15 12.80
C VAL A 35 10.86 13.25 11.91
N ARG A 36 9.99 13.97 11.19
CA ARG A 36 10.35 15.04 10.24
C ARG A 36 11.23 14.58 9.06
N SER A 37 11.21 13.30 8.69
CA SER A 37 11.90 12.76 7.51
C SER A 37 10.91 12.08 6.55
N PRO A 38 10.18 12.84 5.72
CA PRO A 38 9.08 12.31 4.88
C PRO A 38 9.55 11.39 3.75
N LYS A 39 10.86 11.27 3.53
CA LYS A 39 11.44 10.62 2.34
C LYS A 39 11.09 9.13 2.22
N THR A 40 10.79 8.46 3.32
CA THR A 40 10.56 7.02 3.34
C THR A 40 9.12 6.61 3.04
N ASN A 41 8.14 7.53 3.09
CA ASN A 41 6.73 7.21 2.84
C ASN A 41 6.20 7.66 1.46
N GLY A 42 7.03 8.34 0.67
CA GLY A 42 6.59 8.97 -0.58
C GLY A 42 6.01 8.00 -1.62
N PHE A 43 6.33 6.71 -1.57
CA PHE A 43 5.73 5.71 -2.45
C PHE A 43 4.28 5.39 -2.08
N VAL A 44 4.02 5.18 -0.78
CA VAL A 44 2.67 4.94 -0.27
C VAL A 44 1.81 6.19 -0.49
N GLU A 45 2.35 7.37 -0.20
CA GLU A 45 1.66 8.64 -0.47
C GLU A 45 1.33 8.83 -1.96
N ARG A 46 2.25 8.47 -2.85
CA ARG A 46 2.01 8.53 -4.30
C ARG A 46 0.93 7.53 -4.71
N PHE A 47 0.98 6.30 -4.22
CA PHE A 47 -0.04 5.30 -4.48
C PHE A 47 -1.42 5.77 -3.99
N ASN A 48 -1.53 6.22 -2.74
CA ASN A 48 -2.77 6.72 -2.16
C ASN A 48 -3.37 7.87 -2.99
N ARG A 49 -2.52 8.79 -3.46
CA ARG A 49 -2.96 9.86 -4.37
C ARG A 49 -3.46 9.31 -5.70
N THR A 50 -2.76 8.35 -6.29
CA THR A 50 -3.18 7.70 -7.53
C THR A 50 -4.53 7.00 -7.36
N VAL A 51 -4.74 6.24 -6.29
CA VAL A 51 -6.04 5.60 -6.00
C VAL A 51 -7.13 6.67 -5.82
N LEU A 52 -6.86 7.73 -5.07
CA LEU A 52 -7.82 8.82 -4.86
C LEU A 52 -8.21 9.49 -6.19
N ASP A 53 -7.22 9.85 -7.00
CA ASP A 53 -7.42 10.65 -8.21
C ASP A 53 -8.00 9.84 -9.36
N GLU A 54 -7.54 8.61 -9.55
CA GLU A 54 -7.90 7.77 -10.71
C GLU A 54 -9.05 6.81 -10.41
N PHE A 55 -9.24 6.37 -9.16
CA PHE A 55 -10.34 5.47 -8.79
C PHE A 55 -11.46 6.24 -8.07
N PHE A 56 -11.23 6.69 -6.83
CA PHE A 56 -12.32 7.20 -5.99
C PHE A 56 -13.01 8.42 -6.59
N ARG A 57 -12.27 9.42 -7.06
CA ARG A 57 -12.86 10.63 -7.66
C ARG A 57 -13.62 10.36 -8.95
N VAL A 58 -13.22 9.34 -9.70
CA VAL A 58 -13.91 8.95 -10.95
C VAL A 58 -15.18 8.18 -10.60
N LYS A 59 -15.05 7.08 -9.85
CA LYS A 59 -16.16 6.20 -9.48
C LYS A 59 -17.25 6.90 -8.69
N MET A 60 -16.89 7.76 -7.73
CA MET A 60 -17.87 8.49 -6.92
C MET A 60 -18.65 9.56 -7.73
N ARG A 61 -18.19 9.92 -8.93
CA ARG A 61 -18.96 10.78 -9.86
C ARG A 61 -19.84 9.99 -10.81
N GLU A 62 -19.41 8.80 -11.19
CA GLU A 62 -20.07 7.98 -12.22
C GLU A 62 -21.07 6.98 -11.64
N THR A 63 -20.90 6.58 -10.38
CA THR A 63 -21.64 5.47 -9.77
C THR A 63 -22.08 5.84 -8.36
N PHE A 64 -23.36 5.63 -8.06
CA PHE A 64 -23.87 5.66 -6.70
C PHE A 64 -23.77 4.26 -6.11
N TYR A 65 -22.96 4.09 -5.06
CA TYR A 65 -22.80 2.82 -4.37
C TYR A 65 -23.75 2.75 -3.16
N GLU A 66 -24.60 1.73 -3.12
CA GLU A 66 -25.50 1.49 -1.98
C GLU A 66 -24.79 0.79 -0.81
N THR A 67 -23.70 0.07 -1.11
CA THR A 67 -22.96 -0.74 -0.14
C THR A 67 -21.45 -0.57 -0.31
N VAL A 68 -20.70 -0.79 0.78
CA VAL A 68 -19.23 -0.74 0.74
C VAL A 68 -18.67 -1.91 -0.08
N GLU A 69 -19.36 -3.05 -0.06
CA GLU A 69 -18.98 -4.26 -0.79
C GLU A 69 -19.00 -4.03 -2.31
N ALA A 70 -19.99 -3.28 -2.81
CA ALA A 70 -20.05 -2.92 -4.23
C ALA A 70 -18.88 -2.00 -4.64
N LEU A 71 -18.52 -1.03 -3.78
CA LEU A 71 -17.35 -0.18 -3.99
C LEU A 71 -16.03 -0.99 -3.93
N GLN A 72 -15.95 -1.94 -2.98
CA GLN A 72 -14.79 -2.80 -2.82
C GLN A 72 -14.55 -3.67 -4.06
N ALA A 73 -15.61 -4.26 -4.64
CA ALA A 73 -15.47 -5.08 -5.84
C ALA A 73 -14.87 -4.29 -7.03
N ASP A 74 -15.30 -3.04 -7.20
CA ASP A 74 -14.74 -2.15 -8.22
C ASP A 74 -13.29 -1.75 -7.91
N LEU A 75 -12.97 -1.51 -6.63
CA LEU A 75 -11.61 -1.21 -6.19
C LEU A 75 -10.68 -2.39 -6.41
N ASP A 76 -11.13 -3.62 -6.13
CA ASP A 76 -10.38 -4.85 -6.36
C ASP A 76 -10.06 -5.03 -7.84
N ALA A 77 -11.04 -4.82 -8.72
CA ALA A 77 -10.84 -4.86 -10.16
C ALA A 77 -9.81 -3.80 -10.62
N TRP A 78 -9.90 -2.58 -10.08
CA TRP A 78 -8.93 -1.52 -10.36
C TRP A 78 -7.53 -1.87 -9.85
N LEU A 79 -7.42 -2.48 -8.67
CA LEU A 79 -6.15 -2.91 -8.08
C LEU A 79 -5.49 -4.05 -8.88
N VAL A 80 -6.28 -4.98 -9.42
CA VAL A 80 -5.77 -6.00 -10.36
C VAL A 80 -5.14 -5.31 -11.55
N HIS A 81 -5.89 -4.45 -12.25
CA HIS A 81 -5.35 -3.72 -13.39
C HIS A 81 -4.07 -2.92 -13.05
N TYR A 82 -4.10 -2.16 -11.94
CA TYR A 82 -2.94 -1.39 -11.46
C TYR A 82 -1.70 -2.26 -11.25
N ASN A 83 -1.86 -3.43 -10.61
CA ASN A 83 -0.74 -4.27 -10.23
C ASN A 83 -0.27 -5.22 -11.34
N THR A 84 -1.16 -5.66 -12.23
CA THR A 84 -0.90 -6.76 -13.17
C THR A 84 -0.95 -6.39 -14.64
N GLU A 85 -1.37 -5.17 -14.98
CA GLU A 85 -1.50 -4.74 -16.38
C GLU A 85 -0.80 -3.40 -16.64
N ARG A 86 -0.89 -2.45 -15.70
CA ARG A 86 -0.31 -1.11 -15.87
C ARG A 86 1.22 -1.12 -15.76
N PRO A 87 1.96 -0.65 -16.79
CA PRO A 87 3.41 -0.43 -16.68
C PRO A 87 3.72 0.86 -15.90
N HIS A 88 4.73 0.82 -15.01
CA HIS A 88 5.16 1.98 -14.23
C HIS A 88 6.57 2.43 -14.65
N LEU A 89 6.66 3.61 -15.25
CA LEU A 89 7.93 4.17 -15.78
C LEU A 89 8.87 4.74 -14.71
N GLY A 90 8.45 4.78 -13.43
CA GLY A 90 9.28 5.29 -12.34
C GLY A 90 10.52 4.42 -12.10
N TYR A 91 11.61 5.00 -11.57
CA TYR A 91 12.92 4.34 -11.47
C TYR A 91 12.94 2.99 -10.75
N ARG A 92 11.97 2.70 -9.88
CA ARG A 92 11.83 1.42 -9.16
C ARG A 92 11.23 0.30 -10.02
N ASN A 93 10.34 0.66 -10.93
CA ASN A 93 9.61 -0.28 -11.77
C ASN A 93 10.20 -0.34 -13.19
N GLN A 94 10.81 0.74 -13.68
CA GLN A 94 11.53 0.78 -14.97
C GLN A 94 10.68 0.26 -16.15
N GLY A 95 9.39 0.60 -16.16
CA GLY A 95 8.43 0.15 -17.16
C GLY A 95 7.78 -1.20 -16.86
N ARG A 96 8.23 -1.91 -15.83
CA ARG A 96 7.58 -3.13 -15.34
C ARG A 96 6.27 -2.82 -14.62
N ARG A 97 5.41 -3.83 -14.58
CA ARG A 97 4.19 -3.86 -13.77
C ARG A 97 4.56 -4.13 -12.30
N PRO A 98 3.84 -3.59 -11.32
CA PRO A 98 4.18 -3.75 -9.91
C PRO A 98 4.38 -5.22 -9.50
N ILE A 99 3.53 -6.12 -10.00
CA ILE A 99 3.64 -7.55 -9.70
C ILE A 99 4.96 -8.17 -10.18
N GLU A 100 5.52 -7.71 -11.29
CA GLU A 100 6.78 -8.24 -11.82
C GLU A 100 7.97 -7.85 -10.93
N THR A 101 7.94 -6.63 -10.37
CA THR A 101 8.93 -6.19 -9.40
C THR A 101 8.84 -7.00 -8.12
N VAL A 102 7.63 -7.27 -7.63
CA VAL A 102 7.40 -8.11 -6.43
C VAL A 102 7.87 -9.54 -6.66
N MET A 103 7.46 -10.17 -7.76
CA MET A 103 7.85 -11.55 -8.08
C MET A 103 9.36 -11.68 -8.26
N SER A 104 10.01 -10.68 -8.86
CA SER A 104 11.47 -10.64 -8.99
C SER A 104 12.17 -10.54 -7.64
N PHE A 105 11.58 -9.85 -6.66
CA PHE A 105 12.14 -9.74 -5.31
C PHE A 105 11.95 -11.03 -4.52
N VAL A 106 10.74 -11.60 -4.53
CA VAL A 106 10.43 -12.84 -3.79
C VAL A 106 11.23 -14.02 -4.33
N SER A 107 11.45 -14.10 -5.65
CA SER A 107 12.25 -15.17 -6.27
C SER A 107 13.75 -15.11 -5.91
N GLN A 108 14.23 -13.99 -5.33
CA GLN A 108 15.62 -13.85 -4.86
C GLN A 108 15.81 -14.27 -3.40
N GLU A 109 14.73 -14.46 -2.65
CA GLU A 109 14.78 -14.94 -1.25
C GLU A 109 14.68 -16.48 -1.16
N GLY A 110 14.77 -17.19 -2.31
CA GLY A 110 14.83 -18.65 -2.42
C GLY A 110 16.24 -19.19 -2.45
#